data_AF-A0A9C8L958-F1
#
_entry.id   AF-A0A9C8L958-F1
#
_cell.length_a   1.000
_cell.length_b   1.000
_cell.length_c   1.000
_cell.angle_alpha   90.00
_cell.angle_beta   90.00
_cell.angle_gamma   90.00
#
_symmetry.space_group_name_H-M   'P 1'
#
loop_
_entity.id
_entity.type
_entity.pdbx_description
1 polymer ?
#
loop_
_entity_poly.entity_id
_entity_poly.type
_entity_poly.pdbx_seq_one_letter_code
_entity_poly.pdbx_strand_id
1 'polypeptide(L)'
;LSSYRYTGVSVESIPSAPHQTNAGSLQSNRGQSTKTSRQEDGNQLVAPIYLRGQSLGSIVIKRDPDEAPWTTEDVALLDDVSAQIGLALENARLLEETQQRARQDRIIADITARVRSSLDPETILQTAVRELGTALGTDRAFVRLGGARQDEQEK
;
A
#
# COMPACT_ATOMS: atom_id res chain seq x y z
N LEU A 1 9.00 -0.69 12.29
CA LEU A 1 9.65 0.58 11.89
C LEU A 1 11.14 0.31 11.82
N SER A 2 11.73 0.49 10.64
CA SER A 2 13.18 0.37 10.47
C SER A 2 13.81 1.70 10.90
N SER A 3 14.81 1.64 11.78
CA SER A 3 15.56 2.82 12.18
C SER A 3 16.79 2.97 11.30
N TYR A 4 17.20 4.20 11.03
CA TYR A 4 18.38 4.50 10.22
C TYR A 4 19.27 5.50 10.96
N ARG A 5 20.59 5.39 10.76
CA ARG A 5 21.58 6.34 11.30
C ARG A 5 22.51 6.79 10.19
N TYR A 6 22.89 8.06 10.26
CA TYR A 6 23.94 8.63 9.44
C TYR A 6 25.29 8.55 10.19
N THR A 7 26.32 8.04 9.52
CA THR A 7 27.68 7.86 10.08
C THR A 7 28.68 8.93 9.62
N GLY A 8 28.21 10.00 8.97
CA GLY A 8 29.07 11.01 8.35
C GLY A 8 29.39 10.73 6.88
N VAL A 9 29.18 9.50 6.40
CA VAL A 9 29.44 9.08 5.01
C VAL A 9 28.39 8.14 4.43
N SER A 10 27.67 7.38 5.26
CA SER A 10 26.64 6.43 4.83
C SER A 10 25.40 6.51 5.72
N VAL A 11 24.26 6.07 5.18
CA VAL A 11 23.06 5.77 5.96
C VAL A 11 22.99 4.26 6.17
N GLU A 12 22.97 3.85 7.42
CA GLU A 12 22.93 2.43 7.82
C GLU A 12 21.61 2.13 8.51
N SER A 13 21.04 0.95 8.25
CA SER A 13 19.89 0.47 9.01
C SER A 13 20.37 0.02 10.39
N ILE A 14 19.70 0.50 11.43
CA ILE A 14 19.87 -0.05 12.76
C ILE A 14 18.90 -1.24 12.82
N PRO A 15 19.41 -2.49 12.88
CA PRO A 15 18.54 -3.64 13.07
C PRO A 15 17.82 -3.47 14.40
N SER A 16 16.49 -3.50 14.34
CA SER A 16 15.65 -3.52 15.53
C SER A 16 16.06 -4.73 16.37
N ALA A 17 16.58 -4.50 17.58
CA ALA A 17 16.88 -5.60 18.49
C ALA A 17 15.62 -6.47 18.65
N PRO A 18 15.72 -7.81 18.63
CA PRO A 18 14.57 -8.67 18.87
C PRO A 18 13.98 -8.31 20.24
N HIS A 19 12.73 -7.85 20.17
CA HIS A 19 11.81 -7.50 21.24
C HIS A 19 12.22 -7.96 22.65
N GLN A 20 12.72 -7.05 23.49
CA GLN A 20 12.41 -7.10 24.91
C GLN A 20 11.28 -6.11 25.17
N THR A 21 10.06 -6.63 25.04
CA THR A 21 8.85 -6.05 25.60
C THR A 21 9.02 -6.02 27.13
N ASN A 22 9.66 -4.99 27.65
CA ASN A 22 9.46 -4.56 29.03
C ASN A 22 8.48 -3.39 28.99
N ALA A 23 7.20 -3.73 29.14
CA ALA A 23 6.18 -2.81 29.57
C ALA A 23 6.51 -2.39 31.02
N GLY A 24 7.32 -1.35 31.17
CA GLY A 24 7.77 -0.87 32.47
C GLY A 24 8.30 0.55 32.39
N SER A 25 7.45 1.50 32.78
CA SER A 25 7.78 2.86 33.25
C SER A 25 8.55 3.80 32.33
N LEU A 26 7.81 4.53 31.48
CA LEU A 26 8.02 5.96 31.24
C LEU A 26 6.66 6.67 31.15
N GLN A 27 5.98 6.76 32.30
CA GLN A 27 4.98 7.79 32.54
C GLN A 27 5.73 9.00 33.11
N SER A 28 5.90 10.04 32.29
CA SER A 28 5.73 11.46 32.63
C SER A 28 6.46 12.36 31.64
N ASN A 29 5.84 12.63 30.50
CA ASN A 29 5.49 14.02 30.14
C ASN A 29 4.47 13.99 28.99
N ARG A 30 3.19 13.91 29.37
CA ARG A 30 2.05 13.99 28.44
C ARG A 30 1.81 15.47 28.12
N GLY A 31 2.77 16.07 27.42
CA GLY A 31 2.59 17.31 26.66
C GLY A 31 2.86 16.98 25.21
N GLN A 32 1.86 17.14 24.36
CA GLN A 32 1.96 17.01 22.92
C GLN A 32 3.02 18.01 22.40
N SER A 33 4.30 17.66 22.37
CA SER A 33 5.26 18.46 21.62
C SER A 33 5.09 18.10 20.16
N THR A 34 4.19 18.82 19.49
CA THR A 34 4.07 18.84 18.03
C THR A 34 5.29 19.47 17.35
N LYS A 35 6.27 19.91 18.14
CA LYS A 35 7.46 20.64 17.72
C LYS A 35 8.71 19.93 18.22
N THR A 36 9.82 20.20 17.54
CA THR A 36 11.16 19.79 17.92
C THR A 36 11.46 20.24 19.34
N SER A 37 11.95 19.30 20.16
CA SER A 37 12.38 19.57 21.53
C SER A 37 13.90 19.45 21.66
N ARG A 38 14.48 20.29 22.52
CA ARG A 38 15.88 20.22 22.93
C ARG A 38 15.98 19.40 24.22
N GLN A 39 16.93 18.48 24.30
CA GLN A 39 17.20 17.74 25.53
C GLN A 39 17.91 18.59 26.60
N GLU A 40 17.90 18.11 27.85
CA GLU A 40 18.50 18.78 29.01
C GLU A 40 20.00 19.05 28.86
N ASP A 41 20.73 18.22 28.10
CA ASP A 41 22.16 18.40 27.79
C ASP A 41 22.43 19.52 26.78
N GLY A 42 21.37 20.07 26.17
CA GLY A 42 21.44 21.15 25.19
C GLY A 42 22.01 20.73 23.83
N ASN A 43 22.40 19.48 23.66
CA ASN A 43 23.24 19.02 22.56
C ASN A 43 22.52 18.08 21.59
N GLN A 44 21.30 17.69 21.94
CA GLN A 44 20.42 16.87 21.11
C GLN A 44 19.10 17.59 20.79
N LEU A 45 18.68 17.53 19.52
CA LEU A 45 17.32 17.85 19.08
C LEU A 45 16.56 16.57 18.71
N VAL A 46 15.28 16.55 19.07
CA VAL A 46 14.36 15.46 18.75
C VAL A 46 13.12 16.03 18.08
N ALA A 47 12.88 15.65 16.83
CA ALA A 47 11.68 16.04 16.08
C ALA A 47 10.78 14.82 15.84
N PRO A 48 9.52 14.83 16.28
CA PRO A 48 8.57 13.75 16.02
C PRO A 48 8.09 13.77 14.56
N ILE A 49 8.03 12.59 13.92
CA ILE A 49 7.41 12.41 12.60
C ILE A 49 5.96 12.00 12.82
N TYR A 50 5.01 12.81 12.33
CA TYR A 50 3.58 12.56 12.48
C TYR A 50 2.94 12.04 11.19
N LEU A 51 1.98 11.14 11.35
CA LEU A 51 1.06 10.70 10.31
C LEU A 51 -0.36 10.69 10.86
N ARG A 52 -1.27 11.49 10.29
CA ARG A 52 -2.67 11.60 10.72
C ARG A 52 -2.85 11.80 12.24
N GLY A 53 -1.98 12.60 12.85
CA GLY A 53 -2.00 12.88 14.30
C GLY A 53 -1.35 11.82 15.19
N GLN A 54 -0.85 10.72 14.62
CA GLN A 54 -0.09 9.70 15.32
C GLN A 54 1.41 9.88 15.09
N SER A 55 2.22 9.88 16.15
CA SER A 55 3.68 9.85 16.02
C SER A 55 4.12 8.48 15.52
N LEU A 56 4.77 8.44 14.35
CA LEU A 56 5.34 7.23 13.76
C LEU A 56 6.78 6.98 14.21
N GLY A 57 7.46 8.02 14.69
CA GLY A 57 8.86 7.95 15.07
C GLY A 57 9.43 9.33 15.35
N SER A 58 10.75 9.41 15.44
CA SER A 58 11.46 10.68 15.64
C SER A 58 12.74 10.74 14.85
N ILE A 59 13.08 11.96 14.45
CA ILE A 59 14.40 12.35 13.96
C ILE A 59 15.19 12.80 15.18
N VAL A 60 16.38 12.24 15.34
CA VAL A 60 17.29 12.61 16.41
C VAL A 60 18.58 13.10 15.78
N ILE A 61 18.94 14.35 16.07
CA ILE A 61 20.23 14.92 15.70
C ILE A 61 21.00 15.29 16.96
N LYS A 62 22.29 14.98 16.95
CA LYS A 62 23.22 15.22 18.06
C LYS A 62 24.40 16.00 17.50
N ARG A 63 24.88 16.99 18.25
CA ARG A 63 26.16 17.64 18.03
C ARG A 63 27.15 17.21 19.11
N ASP A 64 28.43 17.50 18.93
CA ASP A 64 29.43 17.31 19.98
C ASP A 64 29.36 18.47 21.00
N PRO A 65 29.66 18.24 22.30
CA PRO A 65 29.50 19.26 23.34
C PRO A 65 30.31 20.54 23.11
N ASP A 66 31.37 20.44 22.30
CA ASP A 66 32.27 21.54 21.97
C ASP A 66 31.78 22.37 20.76
N GLU A 67 30.69 21.97 20.11
CA GLU A 67 30.09 22.69 18.98
C GLU A 67 29.14 23.82 19.42
N ALA A 68 28.80 24.69 18.46
CA ALA A 68 27.85 25.77 18.71
C ALA A 68 26.47 25.22 19.11
N PRO A 69 25.82 25.81 20.14
CA PRO A 69 24.49 25.42 20.55
C PRO A 69 23.49 25.48 19.39
N TRP A 70 22.49 24.60 19.44
CA TRP A 70 21.38 24.64 18.48
C TRP A 70 20.74 26.04 18.45
N THR A 71 20.54 26.59 17.26
CA THR A 71 19.85 27.85 17.08
C THR A 71 18.34 27.64 16.94
N THR A 72 17.57 28.73 16.92
CA THR A 72 16.13 28.66 16.63
C THR A 72 15.89 28.26 15.17
N GLU A 73 16.78 28.65 14.27
CA GLU A 73 16.75 28.28 12.85
C GLU A 73 17.00 26.78 12.66
N ASP A 74 17.92 26.18 13.42
CA ASP A 74 18.14 24.73 13.39
C ASP A 74 16.86 23.95 13.79
N VAL A 75 16.16 24.44 14.82
CA VAL A 75 14.89 23.86 15.30
C VAL A 75 13.80 24.01 14.24
N ALA A 76 13.67 25.19 13.62
CA ALA A 76 12.69 25.44 12.57
C ALA A 76 12.94 24.57 11.33
N LEU A 77 14.21 24.41 10.93
CA LEU A 77 14.59 23.53 9.83
C LEU A 77 14.21 22.07 10.12
N LEU A 78 14.47 21.59 11.34
CA LEU A 78 14.14 20.21 11.70
C LEU A 78 12.63 19.96 11.76
N ASP A 79 11.85 20.95 12.20
CA ASP A 79 10.39 20.91 12.14
C ASP A 79 9.89 20.78 10.70
N ASP A 80 10.40 21.61 9.78
CA ASP A 80 10.02 21.58 8.36
C ASP A 80 10.38 20.24 7.71
N VAL A 81 11.59 19.73 7.97
CA VAL A 81 12.04 18.42 7.47
C VAL A 81 11.17 17.29 8.01
N SER A 82 10.84 17.32 9.30
CA SER A 82 9.97 16.30 9.92
C SER A 82 8.57 16.30 9.30
N ALA A 83 8.01 17.49 9.06
CA ALA A 83 6.72 17.63 8.39
C ALA A 83 6.75 17.08 6.95
N GLN A 84 7.80 17.38 6.19
CA GLN A 84 7.96 16.86 4.83
C GLN A 84 8.11 15.34 4.79
N ILE A 85 8.85 14.75 5.73
CA ILE A 85 8.98 13.30 5.84
C ILE A 85 7.63 12.66 6.16
N GLY A 86 6.86 13.23 7.10
CA GLY A 86 5.51 12.77 7.40
C GLY A 86 4.61 12.74 6.16
N LEU A 87 4.64 13.81 5.37
CA LEU A 87 3.88 13.89 4.11
C LEU A 87 4.34 12.86 3.07
N ALA A 88 5.66 12.69 2.90
CA ALA A 88 6.21 11.72 1.96
C ALA A 88 5.82 10.28 2.32
N LEU A 89 5.82 9.94 3.61
CA LEU A 89 5.37 8.64 4.11
C LEU A 89 3.88 8.40 3.87
N GLU A 90 3.02 9.42 4.05
CA GLU A 90 1.60 9.31 3.71
C GLU A 90 1.40 9.04 2.23
N ASN A 91 2.10 9.78 1.37
CA ASN A 91 2.01 9.61 -0.08
C ASN A 91 2.47 8.22 -0.53
N ALA A 92 3.59 7.73 0.03
CA ALA A 92 4.08 6.39 -0.25
C ALA A 92 3.05 5.31 0.16
N ARG A 93 2.47 5.44 1.34
CA ARG A 93 1.42 4.53 1.82
C ARG A 93 0.18 4.57 0.91
N LEU A 94 -0.32 5.75 0.57
CA LEU A 94 -1.49 5.88 -0.31
C LEU A 94 -1.22 5.28 -1.68
N LEU A 95 -0.02 5.50 -2.22
CA LEU A 95 0.40 4.90 -3.49
C LEU A 95 0.43 3.37 -3.40
N GLU A 96 0.99 2.80 -2.33
CA GLU A 96 0.99 1.35 -2.10
C GLU A 96 -0.43 0.78 -2.00
N GLU A 97 -1.32 1.45 -1.27
CA GLU A 97 -2.74 1.06 -1.15
C GLU A 97 -3.44 1.09 -2.52
N THR A 98 -3.24 2.15 -3.30
CA THR A 98 -3.79 2.26 -4.66
C THR A 98 -3.24 1.18 -5.58
N GLN A 99 -1.93 0.93 -5.56
CA GLN A 99 -1.31 -0.12 -6.37
C GLN A 99 -1.82 -1.51 -5.98
N GLN A 100 -2.03 -1.77 -4.69
CA GLN A 100 -2.57 -3.04 -4.21
C GLN A 100 -4.00 -3.26 -4.71
N ARG A 101 -4.85 -2.22 -4.68
CA ARG A 101 -6.21 -2.28 -5.25
C ARG A 101 -6.19 -2.53 -6.75
N ALA A 102 -5.36 -1.80 -7.49
CA ALA A 102 -5.23 -1.99 -8.94
C ALA A 102 -4.77 -3.42 -9.31
N ARG A 103 -3.88 -4.02 -8.51
CA ARG A 103 -3.48 -5.43 -8.67
C ARG A 103 -4.66 -6.39 -8.47
N GLN A 104 -5.48 -6.17 -7.44
CA GLN A 104 -6.66 -6.99 -7.17
C GLN A 104 -7.69 -6.89 -8.30
N ASP A 105 -8.00 -5.68 -8.76
CA ASP A 105 -8.95 -5.45 -9.85
C ASP A 105 -8.50 -6.15 -11.14
N ARG A 106 -7.20 -6.13 -11.43
CA ARG A 106 -6.63 -6.84 -12.59
C ARG A 106 -6.81 -8.35 -12.49
N ILE A 107 -6.64 -8.93 -11.30
CA ILE A 107 -6.86 -10.36 -11.07
C ILE A 107 -8.34 -10.71 -11.27
N ILE A 108 -9.25 -9.90 -10.72
CA ILE A 108 -10.70 -10.10 -10.88
C ILE A 108 -11.11 -10.00 -12.35
N ALA A 109 -10.57 -9.03 -13.09
CA ALA A 109 -10.83 -8.86 -14.51
C ALA A 109 -10.33 -10.07 -15.32
N ASP A 110 -9.14 -10.60 -15.02
CA ASP A 110 -8.59 -11.78 -15.69
C ASP A 110 -9.44 -13.04 -15.43
N ILE A 111 -9.84 -13.27 -14.16
CA ILE A 111 -10.74 -14.37 -13.81
C ILE A 111 -12.07 -14.23 -14.56
N THR A 112 -12.66 -13.03 -14.55
CA THR A 112 -13.94 -12.75 -15.24
C THR A 112 -13.84 -13.02 -16.74
N ALA A 113 -12.75 -12.61 -17.38
CA ALA A 113 -12.50 -12.85 -18.79
C ALA A 113 -12.42 -14.34 -19.11
N ARG A 114 -11.68 -15.12 -18.30
CA ARG A 114 -11.56 -16.58 -18.46
C ARG A 114 -12.89 -17.32 -18.26
N VAL A 115 -13.69 -16.89 -17.29
CA VAL A 115 -15.03 -17.45 -17.07
C VAL A 115 -15.93 -17.18 -18.27
N ARG A 116 -15.92 -15.95 -18.80
CA ARG A 116 -16.68 -15.59 -20.01
C ARG A 116 -16.24 -16.38 -21.23
N SER A 117 -14.93 -16.60 -21.43
CA SER A 117 -14.44 -17.40 -22.54
C SER A 117 -14.78 -18.89 -22.39
N SER A 118 -14.81 -19.42 -21.17
CA SER A 118 -15.27 -20.80 -20.93
C SER A 118 -16.77 -20.97 -21.18
N LEU A 119 -17.55 -19.90 -20.97
CA LEU A 119 -18.98 -19.86 -21.27
C LEU A 119 -19.25 -19.38 -22.71
N ASP A 120 -18.23 -19.35 -23.57
CA ASP A 120 -18.39 -18.93 -24.97
C ASP A 120 -19.42 -19.83 -25.66
N PRO A 121 -20.61 -19.29 -25.99
CA PRO A 121 -21.68 -20.07 -26.56
C PRO A 121 -21.24 -20.74 -27.85
N GLU A 122 -20.36 -20.11 -28.64
CA GLU A 122 -19.89 -20.68 -29.89
C GLU A 122 -19.03 -21.92 -29.67
N THR A 123 -18.04 -21.86 -28.76
CA THR A 123 -17.23 -23.02 -28.36
C THR A 123 -18.09 -24.16 -27.78
N ILE A 124 -19.10 -23.83 -26.97
CA ILE A 124 -20.04 -24.81 -26.41
C ILE A 124 -20.86 -25.47 -27.52
N LEU A 125 -21.43 -24.69 -28.43
CA LEU A 125 -22.28 -25.19 -29.53
C LEU A 125 -21.48 -26.02 -30.53
N GLN A 126 -20.26 -25.60 -30.89
CA GLN A 126 -19.36 -26.37 -31.74
C GLN A 126 -19.02 -27.72 -31.10
N THR A 127 -18.74 -27.72 -29.80
CA THR A 127 -18.43 -28.96 -29.07
C THR A 127 -19.65 -29.89 -29.01
N ALA A 128 -20.82 -29.36 -28.71
CA ALA A 128 -22.06 -30.14 -28.68
C ALA A 128 -22.37 -30.79 -30.04
N VAL A 129 -22.27 -30.05 -31.15
CA VAL A 129 -22.52 -30.59 -32.50
C VAL A 129 -21.55 -31.71 -32.86
N ARG A 130 -20.27 -31.55 -32.55
CA ARG A 130 -19.23 -32.55 -32.83
C ARG A 130 -19.45 -33.85 -32.04
N GLU A 131 -19.71 -33.74 -30.73
CA GLU A 131 -19.95 -34.91 -29.87
C GLU A 131 -21.22 -35.65 -30.29
N LEU A 132 -22.31 -34.94 -30.62
CA LEU A 132 -23.54 -35.53 -31.13
C LEU A 132 -23.35 -36.25 -32.46
N GLY A 133 -22.59 -35.66 -33.39
CA GLY A 133 -22.26 -36.30 -34.67
C GLY A 133 -21.51 -37.63 -34.48
N THR A 134 -20.55 -37.63 -33.55
CA THR A 134 -19.73 -38.81 -33.24
C THR A 134 -20.55 -39.91 -32.54
N ALA A 135 -21.32 -39.55 -31.51
CA ALA A 135 -22.10 -40.50 -30.73
C ALA A 135 -23.22 -41.17 -31.54
N LEU A 136 -23.79 -40.46 -32.51
CA LEU A 136 -24.90 -40.93 -33.33
C LEU A 136 -24.47 -41.49 -34.70
N GLY A 137 -23.18 -41.40 -35.06
CA GLY A 137 -22.65 -41.93 -36.31
C GLY A 137 -23.25 -41.28 -37.57
N THR A 138 -23.48 -39.96 -37.55
CA THR A 138 -24.11 -39.21 -38.66
C THR A 138 -23.12 -38.28 -39.35
N ASP A 139 -23.21 -38.23 -40.68
CA ASP A 139 -22.40 -37.34 -41.53
C ASP A 139 -22.82 -35.86 -41.45
N ARG A 140 -23.98 -35.54 -40.88
CA ARG A 140 -24.54 -34.18 -40.84
C ARG A 140 -25.25 -33.89 -39.53
N ALA A 141 -24.71 -32.93 -38.77
CA ALA A 141 -25.34 -32.35 -37.58
C ALA A 141 -25.24 -30.82 -37.64
N PHE A 142 -26.30 -30.12 -37.25
CA PHE A 142 -26.32 -28.66 -37.14
C PHE A 142 -27.10 -28.24 -35.89
N VAL A 143 -26.65 -27.15 -35.27
CA VAL A 143 -27.34 -26.49 -34.15
C VAL A 143 -27.84 -25.14 -34.66
N ARG A 144 -29.09 -24.80 -34.33
CA ARG A 144 -29.68 -23.50 -34.66
C ARG A 144 -30.34 -22.90 -33.43
N LEU A 145 -29.88 -21.75 -32.99
CA LEU A 145 -30.55 -20.98 -31.93
C LEU A 145 -31.73 -20.22 -32.56
N GLY A 146 -32.95 -20.50 -32.10
CA GLY A 146 -34.15 -19.81 -32.56
C GLY A 146 -34.40 -18.53 -31.75
N GLY A 147 -34.43 -17.38 -32.41
CA GLY A 147 -35.08 -16.20 -31.85
C GLY A 147 -36.59 -16.44 -31.83
N ALA A 148 -37.23 -16.25 -30.67
CA ALA A 148 -38.68 -16.36 -30.54
C ALA A 148 -39.35 -15.43 -31.55
N ARG A 149 -40.10 -16.00 -32.49
CA ARG A 149 -41.09 -15.27 -33.29
C ARG A 149 -42.22 -14.88 -32.35
N GLN A 150 -42.47 -13.59 -32.18
CA GLN A 150 -43.81 -13.11 -31.85
C GLN A 150 -44.63 -13.24 -33.12
N ASP A 151 -45.48 -14.25 -33.15
CA ASP A 151 -46.56 -14.36 -34.11
C ASP A 151 -47.60 -13.27 -33.79
N GLU A 152 -47.62 -12.19 -34.58
CA GLU A 152 -48.84 -11.41 -34.77
C GLU A 152 -49.33 -11.71 -36.18
N GLN A 153 -50.14 -12.78 -36.26
CA GLN A 153 -51.21 -12.85 -37.23
C GLN A 153 -52.27 -11.85 -36.79
N GLU A 154 -52.43 -10.75 -37.52
CA GLU A 154 -53.76 -10.16 -37.68
C GLU A 154 -53.95 -9.87 -39.17
N LYS A 155 -55.03 -10.43 -39.69
CA LYS A 155 -55.50 -10.34 -41.06
C LYS A 155 -56.81 -9.55 -41.05
#